data_AF-A0A838KXS0-F1
#
_entry.id   AF-A0A838KXS0-F1
#
_cell.length_a   1.000
_cell.length_b   1.000
_cell.length_c   1.000
_cell.angle_alpha   90.00
_cell.angle_beta   90.00
_cell.angle_gamma   90.00
#
_symmetry.space_group_name_H-M   'P 1'
#
loop_
_entity.id
_entity.type
_entity.pdbx_description
1 polymer ?
#
loop_
_entity_poly.entity_id
_entity_poly.type
_entity_poly.pdbx_seq_one_letter_code
_entity_poly.pdbx_strand_id
1 'polypeptide(L)' 'LVSEAGGRATDLSGEPWSLSSEGLIATNATLHDEVLETIHSA' A
#
# COMPACT_ATOMS: atom_id res chain seq x y z
N LEU A 1 -11.57 -1.52 -6.97
CA LEU A 1 -11.63 -0.10 -7.40
C LEU A 1 -10.24 0.52 -7.50
N VAL A 2 -9.43 0.56 -6.44
CA VAL A 2 -8.05 1.10 -6.50
C VAL A 2 -7.20 0.32 -7.50
N SER A 3 -7.06 -1.00 -7.34
CA SER A 3 -6.29 -1.84 -8.27
C SER A 3 -6.84 -1.84 -9.70
N GLU A 4 -8.17 -1.86 -9.84
CA GLU A 4 -8.86 -1.74 -11.14
C GLU A 4 -8.60 -0.40 -11.84
N ALA A 5 -8.34 0.67 -11.07
CA ALA A 5 -7.96 1.98 -11.58
C ALA A 5 -6.45 2.13 -11.82
N GLY A 6 -5.67 1.03 -11.72
CA GLY A 6 -4.21 1.02 -11.86
C GLY A 6 -3.46 1.47 -10.61
N GLY A 7 -4.14 1.63 -9.48
CA GLY A 7 -3.52 1.88 -8.19
C GLY A 7 -2.91 0.62 -7.56
N ARG A 8 -2.25 0.79 -6.41
CA ARG A 8 -1.64 -0.31 -5.64
C ARG A 8 -2.19 -0.30 -4.21
N ALA A 9 -2.55 -1.48 -3.71
CA ALA A 9 -3.11 -1.69 -2.39
C ALA A 9 -2.32 -2.80 -1.66
N THR A 10 -1.64 -2.44 -0.58
CA THR A 10 -0.85 -3.36 0.25
C THR A 10 -1.18 -3.17 1.72
N ASP A 11 -0.67 -4.06 2.55
CA ASP A 11 -0.55 -3.79 3.98
C ASP A 11 0.65 -2.89 4.30
N LEU A 12 0.90 -2.70 5.59
CA LEU A 12 1.99 -1.87 6.09
C LEU A 12 3.39 -2.44 5.80
N SER A 13 3.51 -3.73 5.47
CA SER A 13 4.78 -4.36 5.08
C SER A 13 5.06 -4.27 3.58
N GLY A 14 4.07 -3.86 2.78
CA GLY A 14 4.14 -3.84 1.32
C GLY A 14 3.65 -5.13 0.64
N GLU A 15 3.15 -6.09 1.42
CA GLU A 15 2.51 -7.31 0.90
C GLU A 15 1.06 -7.04 0.44
N PRO A 16 0.51 -7.85 -0.49
CA PRO A 16 -0.86 -7.68 -0.93
C PRO A 16 -1.85 -7.62 0.24
N TRP A 17 -2.70 -6.60 0.25
CA TRP A 17 -3.64 -6.40 1.35
C TRP A 17 -4.65 -7.56 1.45
N SER A 18 -4.97 -7.93 2.69
CA SER A 18 -6.02 -8.91 3.01
C SER A 18 -6.84 -8.47 4.23
N LEU A 19 -7.95 -9.16 4.49
CA LEU A 19 -8.78 -8.90 5.68
C LEU A 19 -8.06 -9.16 7.01
N SER A 20 -6.99 -9.96 7.00
CA SER A 20 -6.14 -10.20 8.17
C SER A 20 -5.01 -9.18 8.33
N SER A 21 -4.82 -8.30 7.35
CA SER A 21 -3.79 -7.26 7.43
C SER A 21 -4.15 -6.23 8.50
N GLU A 22 -3.17 -5.85 9.31
CA GLU A 22 -3.35 -4.87 10.40
C GLU A 22 -3.61 -3.44 9.90
N GLY A 23 -3.33 -3.18 8.62
CA GLY A 23 -3.55 -1.88 7.99
C GLY A 23 -3.65 -1.99 6.45
N LEU A 24 -4.02 -0.89 5.81
CA LEU A 24 -4.17 -0.75 4.37
C LEU A 24 -3.47 0.52 3.88
N ILE A 25 -2.62 0.36 2.88
CA ILE A 25 -2.02 1.46 2.11
C ILE A 25 -2.55 1.35 0.68
N ALA A 26 -3.31 2.37 0.25
CA ALA A 26 -3.87 2.45 -1.09
C ALA A 26 -3.38 3.73 -1.80
N THR A 27 -2.78 3.58 -2.98
CA THR A 27 -2.12 4.70 -3.70
C THR A 27 -2.34 4.60 -5.20
N ASN A 28 -1.88 5.60 -5.95
CA ASN A 28 -1.86 5.63 -7.43
C ASN A 28 -0.74 4.76 -8.07
N ALA A 29 -0.17 3.82 -7.31
CA ALA A 29 0.98 2.99 -7.65
C ALA A 29 2.33 3.71 -7.80
N THR A 30 2.37 4.94 -8.35
CA THR A 30 3.64 5.65 -8.62
C THR A 30 4.40 6.04 -7.34
N LEU A 31 3.68 6.45 -6.30
CA LEU A 31 4.26 6.90 -5.03
C LEU A 31 4.28 5.80 -3.96
N HIS A 32 3.91 4.58 -4.31
CA HIS A 32 3.62 3.55 -3.31
C HIS A 32 4.84 3.17 -2.47
N ASP A 33 5.99 3.01 -3.12
CA ASP A 33 7.21 2.62 -2.44
C ASP A 33 7.74 3.76 -1.56
N GLU A 34 7.65 5.03 -2.01
CA GLU A 34 8.02 6.21 -1.20
C GLU A 34 7.15 6.33 0.07
N VAL A 35 5.86 6.03 -0.04
CA VAL A 35 4.95 5.99 1.13
C VAL A 35 5.34 4.88 2.10
N LEU A 36 5.66 3.69 1.60
CA LEU A 36 6.15 2.59 2.44
C LEU A 36 7.46 2.95 3.15
N GLU A 37 8.42 3.51 2.42
CA GLU A 37 9.69 3.99 2.98
C GLU A 37 9.46 5.03 4.07
N THR A 38 8.58 5.99 3.84
CA THR A 38 8.24 7.03 4.82
C THR A 38 7.69 6.42 6.11
N ILE A 39 6.80 5.42 6.01
CA ILE A 39 6.20 4.73 7.16
C ILE A 39 7.25 3.91 7.92
N HIS A 40 8.19 3.26 7.24
CA HIS A 40 9.24 2.45 7.87
C HIS A 40 10.43 3.25 8.39
N SER A 41 10.57 4.51 7.97
CA SER A 41 11.62 5.41 8.41
C SER A 41 11.31 6.17 9.72
N ALA A 42 10.07 6.09 10.20
CA ALA A 42 9.59 6.73 11.43
C ALA A 42 9.72 5.79 12.64
#